data_AF-A0A7K0PQ67-F1
#
_entry.id   AF-A0A7K0PQ67-F1
#
_cell.length_a   1.000
_cell.length_b   1.000
_cell.length_c   1.000
_cell.angle_alpha   90.00
_cell.angle_beta   90.00
_cell.angle_gamma   90.00
#
_symmetry.space_group_name_H-M   'P 1'
#
loop_
_entity.id
_entity.type
_entity.pdbx_description
1 polymer ?
#
loop_
_entity_poly.entity_id
_entity_poly.type
_entity_poly.pdbx_seq_one_letter_code
_entity_poly.pdbx_strand_id
1 'polypeptide(L)'
;MEKNSFLDLTPHESEVLLPLVVQILQHRETKEKVFSNTKIRNVLKEFGEDISDGQIRKLVFNIRNNSIIELLIANHNGYFVANNIGDIRQWINTHKGKIVAMGKTLDSIEAQFERNVSTLKDGNSGLIGQLSIFDFVNDEVSEK
;
A
#
# COMPACT_ATOMS: atom_id res chain seq x y z
N MET A 1 -4.46 -6.87 22.42
CA MET A 1 -3.92 -7.36 21.13
C MET A 1 -3.46 -6.15 20.36
N GLU A 2 -2.16 -5.90 20.28
CA GLU A 2 -1.64 -4.90 19.35
C GLU A 2 -2.09 -5.28 17.94
N LYS A 3 -2.78 -4.36 17.26
CA LYS A 3 -3.05 -4.49 15.83
C LYS A 3 -1.68 -4.44 15.16
N ASN A 4 -1.15 -5.61 14.80
CA ASN A 4 0.05 -5.69 13.99
C ASN A 4 -0.24 -4.94 12.69
N SER A 5 0.30 -3.73 12.56
CA SER A 5 0.01 -2.87 11.43
C SER A 5 0.69 -3.46 10.20
N PHE A 6 0.23 -3.10 8.99
CA PHE A 6 0.95 -3.46 7.78
C PHE A 6 2.41 -2.95 7.80
N LEU A 7 2.74 -2.00 8.67
CA LEU A 7 4.06 -1.37 8.74
C LEU A 7 5.06 -2.22 9.53
N ASP A 8 4.60 -2.92 10.58
CA ASP A 8 5.48 -3.54 11.57
C ASP A 8 5.80 -4.99 11.20
N LEU A 9 7.08 -5.31 11.01
CA LEU A 9 7.52 -6.68 10.74
C LEU A 9 7.48 -7.53 12.01
N THR A 10 7.05 -8.79 11.90
CA THR A 10 7.26 -9.77 12.97
C THR A 10 8.76 -10.10 13.10
N PRO A 11 9.22 -10.67 14.23
CA PRO A 11 10.61 -11.10 14.38
C PRO A 11 11.08 -12.01 13.24
N HIS A 12 10.24 -12.98 12.83
CA HIS A 12 10.55 -13.86 11.69
C HIS A 12 10.68 -13.07 10.38
N GLU A 13 9.77 -12.11 10.14
CA GLU A 13 9.84 -11.27 8.95
C GLU A 13 11.10 -10.39 8.93
N SER A 14 11.49 -9.80 10.07
CA SER A 14 12.65 -8.91 10.15
C SER A 14 13.99 -9.64 10.17
N GLU A 15 14.08 -10.78 10.84
CA GLU A 15 15.34 -11.48 11.10
C GLU A 15 15.66 -12.57 10.06
N VAL A 16 14.62 -13.13 9.41
CA VAL A 16 14.78 -14.22 8.44
C VAL A 16 14.39 -13.77 7.03
N LEU A 17 13.12 -13.36 6.85
CA LEU A 17 12.59 -13.11 5.50
C LEU A 17 13.17 -11.85 4.86
N LEU A 18 13.29 -10.76 5.60
CA LEU A 18 13.79 -9.49 5.09
C LEU A 18 15.24 -9.62 4.55
N PRO A 19 16.21 -10.19 5.29
CA PRO A 19 17.56 -10.42 4.75
C PRO A 19 17.57 -11.26 3.47
N LEU A 20 16.77 -12.34 3.40
CA LEU A 20 16.66 -13.18 2.20
C LEU A 20 16.13 -12.39 1.00
N VAL A 21 15.06 -11.61 1.19
CA VAL A 21 14.49 -10.77 0.13
C VAL A 21 15.47 -9.68 -0.31
N VAL A 22 16.23 -9.09 0.63
CA VAL A 22 17.27 -8.11 0.31
C VAL A 22 18.35 -8.74 -0.58
N GLN A 23 18.85 -9.92 -0.24
CA GLN A 23 19.85 -10.64 -1.06
C GLN A 23 19.32 -10.96 -2.47
N ILE A 24 18.04 -11.32 -2.60
CA ILE A 24 17.40 -11.58 -3.90
C ILE A 24 17.35 -10.32 -4.77
N LEU A 25 17.08 -9.16 -4.15
CA LEU A 25 16.77 -7.91 -4.85
C LEU A 25 17.98 -6.97 -5.08
N GLN A 26 18.98 -6.98 -4.20
CA GLN A 26 20.08 -6.00 -4.24
C GLN A 26 20.92 -6.07 -5.53
N HIS A 27 20.98 -7.22 -6.19
CA HIS A 27 21.77 -7.44 -7.41
C HIS A 27 20.95 -7.26 -8.71
N ARG A 28 19.83 -6.53 -8.65
CA ARG A 28 18.88 -6.40 -9.77
C ARG A 28 18.91 -5.01 -10.39
N GLU A 29 20.05 -4.69 -11.00
CA GLU A 29 20.42 -3.33 -11.42
C GLU A 29 19.74 -2.82 -12.71
N THR A 30 18.86 -3.59 -13.36
CA THR A 30 18.24 -3.16 -14.63
C THR A 30 16.79 -3.59 -14.74
N LYS A 31 16.01 -2.82 -15.52
CA LYS A 31 14.60 -3.07 -15.88
C LYS A 31 14.33 -4.40 -16.59
N GLU A 32 15.38 -5.10 -17.03
CA GLU A 32 15.31 -6.43 -17.65
C GLU A 32 15.47 -7.54 -16.61
N LYS A 33 16.11 -7.25 -15.48
CA LYS A 33 16.37 -8.18 -14.38
C LYS A 33 15.31 -8.06 -13.27
N VAL A 34 14.04 -8.06 -13.67
CA VAL A 34 12.90 -7.89 -12.75
C VAL A 34 12.56 -9.18 -12.01
N PHE A 35 12.29 -9.06 -10.72
CA PHE A 35 11.76 -10.13 -9.88
C PHE A 35 10.29 -9.88 -9.53
N SER A 36 9.42 -10.77 -9.99
CA SER A 36 8.00 -10.77 -9.60
C SER A 36 7.82 -11.38 -8.21
N ASN A 37 6.67 -11.12 -7.58
CA ASN A 37 6.29 -11.80 -6.32
C ASN A 37 6.41 -13.32 -6.46
N THR A 38 5.95 -13.88 -7.58
CA THR A 38 6.03 -15.33 -7.85
C THR A 38 7.47 -15.82 -7.85
N LYS A 39 8.41 -15.11 -8.49
CA LYS A 39 9.82 -15.47 -8.50
C LYS A 39 10.42 -15.40 -7.10
N ILE A 40 10.14 -14.34 -6.34
CA ILE A 40 10.62 -14.17 -4.96
C ILE A 40 10.11 -15.34 -4.10
N ARG A 41 8.80 -15.62 -4.15
CA ARG A 41 8.19 -16.71 -3.39
C ARG A 41 8.80 -18.06 -3.75
N ASN A 42 9.02 -18.34 -5.03
CA ASN A 42 9.61 -19.61 -5.45
C ASN A 42 11.02 -19.78 -4.90
N VAL A 43 11.85 -18.73 -4.93
CA VAL A 43 13.18 -18.76 -4.32
C VAL A 43 13.06 -19.00 -2.81
N LEU A 44 12.20 -18.27 -2.11
CA LEU A 44 12.02 -18.44 -0.66
C LEU A 44 11.54 -19.84 -0.27
N LYS A 45 10.71 -20.48 -1.11
CA LYS A 45 10.30 -21.87 -0.93
C LYS A 45 11.47 -22.85 -0.97
N GLU A 46 12.49 -22.59 -1.78
CA GLU A 46 13.73 -23.39 -1.80
C GLU A 46 14.51 -23.27 -0.47
N PHE A 47 14.33 -22.17 0.25
CA PHE A 47 14.86 -21.96 1.61
C PHE A 47 13.90 -22.42 2.73
N GLY A 48 12.78 -23.07 2.39
CA GLY A 48 11.81 -23.57 3.36
C GLY A 48 10.76 -22.55 3.81
N GLU A 49 10.71 -21.37 3.19
CA GLU A 49 9.81 -20.28 3.55
C GLU A 49 8.63 -20.18 2.57
N ASP A 50 7.40 -20.39 3.06
CA ASP A 50 6.18 -20.18 2.27
C ASP A 50 5.50 -18.87 2.68
N ILE A 51 5.57 -17.87 1.81
CA ILE A 51 5.03 -16.54 2.09
C ILE A 51 4.05 -16.07 1.02
N SER A 52 3.11 -15.24 1.45
CA SER A 52 2.11 -14.63 0.58
C SER A 52 2.65 -13.41 -0.18
N ASP A 53 1.98 -13.08 -1.28
CA ASP A 53 2.20 -11.82 -2.01
C ASP A 53 2.02 -10.58 -1.12
N GLY A 54 1.15 -10.65 -0.11
CA GLY A 54 0.96 -9.59 0.87
C GLY A 54 2.20 -9.37 1.73
N GLN A 55 2.80 -10.46 2.22
CA GLN A 55 4.05 -10.41 3.00
C GLN A 55 5.22 -9.90 2.16
N ILE A 56 5.35 -10.32 0.89
CA ILE A 56 6.37 -9.79 -0.02
C ILE A 56 6.22 -8.27 -0.17
N ARG A 57 5.00 -7.77 -0.38
CA ARG A 57 4.76 -6.32 -0.48
C ARG A 57 5.09 -5.59 0.82
N LYS A 58 4.82 -6.18 1.97
CA LYS A 58 5.17 -5.65 3.30
C LYS A 58 6.69 -5.56 3.50
N LEU A 59 7.44 -6.58 3.09
CA LEU A 59 8.89 -6.59 3.14
C LEU A 59 9.47 -5.52 2.20
N VAL A 60 9.00 -5.44 0.95
CA VAL A 60 9.44 -4.41 -0.02
C VAL A 60 9.12 -3.01 0.47
N PHE A 61 7.96 -2.81 1.10
CA PHE A 61 7.61 -1.55 1.76
C PHE A 61 8.67 -1.16 2.81
N ASN A 62 9.06 -2.11 3.67
CA ASN A 62 10.09 -1.87 4.69
C ASN A 62 11.47 -1.60 4.08
N ILE A 63 11.86 -2.31 3.02
CA ILE A 63 13.13 -2.06 2.31
C ILE A 63 13.21 -0.62 1.80
N ARG A 64 12.13 -0.12 1.18
CA ARG A 64 12.08 1.23 0.59
C ARG A 64 12.09 2.33 1.63
N ASN A 65 11.24 2.22 2.65
CA ASN A 65 11.08 3.28 3.64
C ASN A 65 12.26 3.36 4.62
N ASN A 66 13.05 2.30 4.76
CA ASN A 66 14.27 2.28 5.57
C ASN A 66 15.54 2.36 4.72
N SER A 67 15.44 2.61 3.40
CA SER A 67 16.57 2.72 2.48
C SER A 67 17.57 1.55 2.52
N ILE A 68 17.09 0.34 2.79
CA ILE A 68 17.94 -0.87 2.85
C ILE A 68 18.49 -1.18 1.44
N ILE A 69 17.68 -0.96 0.41
CA ILE A 69 18.10 -0.96 -0.99
C ILE A 69 17.67 0.36 -1.60
N GLU A 70 18.64 1.22 -1.92
CA GLU A 70 18.38 2.50 -2.56
C GLU A 70 17.75 2.31 -3.94
N LEU A 71 16.77 3.15 -4.27
CA LEU A 71 16.14 3.20 -5.59
C LEU A 71 15.50 1.87 -6.04
N LEU A 72 15.12 1.01 -5.09
CA LEU A 72 14.30 -0.17 -5.36
C LEU A 72 12.88 0.27 -5.77
N ILE A 73 12.56 0.14 -7.06
CA ILE A 73 11.25 0.51 -7.62
C ILE A 73 10.55 -0.73 -8.20
N ALA A 74 9.37 -0.51 -8.81
CA ALA A 74 8.60 -1.60 -9.43
C ALA A 74 7.91 -1.13 -10.71
N ASN A 75 7.73 -2.07 -11.63
CA ASN A 75 6.86 -1.95 -12.79
C ASN A 75 5.84 -3.10 -12.80
N HIS A 76 5.10 -3.27 -13.90
CA HIS A 76 4.09 -4.33 -14.03
C HIS A 76 4.68 -5.76 -13.97
N ASN A 77 5.98 -5.92 -14.19
CA ASN A 77 6.67 -7.21 -14.15
C ASN A 77 7.26 -7.55 -12.78
N GLY A 78 7.36 -6.58 -11.87
CA GLY A 78 7.92 -6.76 -10.52
C GLY A 78 8.94 -5.69 -10.11
N TYR A 79 9.87 -6.07 -9.24
CA TYR A 79 10.82 -5.17 -8.57
C TYR A 79 12.21 -5.20 -9.20
N PHE A 80 12.89 -4.05 -9.19
CA PHE A 80 14.27 -3.87 -9.62
C PHE A 80 14.90 -2.61 -9.00
N VAL A 81 16.23 -2.56 -8.95
CA VAL A 81 17.01 -1.40 -8.53
C VAL A 81 17.24 -0.51 -9.75
N ALA A 82 16.68 0.70 -9.73
CA ALA A 82 16.81 1.62 -10.85
C ALA A 82 18.18 2.30 -10.87
N ASN A 83 18.83 2.28 -12.03
CA ASN A 83 20.05 3.03 -12.31
C ASN A 83 19.83 4.16 -13.33
N ASN A 84 18.60 4.33 -13.82
CA ASN A 84 18.24 5.32 -14.82
C ASN A 84 17.34 6.41 -14.21
N ILE A 85 17.71 7.68 -14.43
CA ILE A 85 16.97 8.85 -13.93
C ILE A 85 15.54 8.90 -14.50
N GLY A 86 15.34 8.48 -15.74
CA GLY A 86 14.04 8.42 -16.40
C GLY A 86 13.08 7.45 -15.69
N ASP A 87 13.54 6.24 -15.37
CA ASP A 87 12.73 5.24 -14.66
C ASP A 87 12.31 5.77 -13.28
N ILE A 88 13.23 6.41 -12.56
CA ILE A 88 12.97 6.99 -11.23
C ILE A 88 11.95 8.13 -11.35
N ARG A 89 12.15 9.08 -12.27
CA ARG A 89 11.22 10.20 -12.50
C ARG A 89 9.84 9.72 -12.89
N GLN A 90 9.77 8.72 -13.78
CA GLN A 90 8.50 8.12 -14.19
C GLN A 90 7.79 7.47 -13.00
N TRP A 91 8.52 6.72 -12.18
CA TRP A 91 7.98 6.05 -10.99
C TRP A 91 7.45 7.08 -9.98
N ILE A 92 8.21 8.13 -9.69
CA ILE A 92 7.80 9.24 -8.82
C ILE A 92 6.53 9.92 -9.35
N ASN A 93 6.52 10.29 -10.64
CA ASN A 93 5.36 10.97 -11.24
C ASN A 93 4.11 10.09 -11.22
N THR A 94 4.26 8.80 -11.50
CA THR A 94 3.16 7.82 -11.40
C THR A 94 2.58 7.78 -9.99
N HIS A 95 3.42 7.74 -8.95
CA HIS A 95 2.94 7.67 -7.57
C HIS A 95 2.33 8.99 -7.10
N LYS A 96 2.89 10.15 -7.50
CA LYS A 96 2.26 11.46 -7.27
C LYS A 96 0.86 11.53 -7.90
N GLY A 97 0.72 11.08 -9.15
CA GLY A 97 -0.56 11.01 -9.83
C GLY A 97 -1.57 10.12 -9.11
N LYS A 98 -1.12 8.95 -8.60
CA LYS A 98 -1.96 8.06 -7.79
C LYS A 98 -2.43 8.73 -6.49
N ILE A 99 -1.53 9.42 -5.77
CA ILE A 99 -1.90 10.13 -4.53
C ILE A 99 -3.01 11.16 -4.80
N VAL A 100 -2.85 11.98 -5.86
CA VAL A 100 -3.87 12.96 -6.25
C VAL A 100 -5.19 12.29 -6.63
N ALA A 101 -5.16 11.22 -7.42
CA ALA A 101 -6.36 10.50 -7.81
C ALA A 101 -7.06 9.85 -6.61
N MET A 102 -6.30 9.25 -5.68
CA MET A 102 -6.82 8.68 -4.45
C MET A 102 -7.49 9.74 -3.57
N GLY A 103 -6.89 10.92 -3.42
CA GLY A 103 -7.50 12.04 -2.71
C GLY A 103 -8.83 12.46 -3.33
N LYS A 104 -8.88 12.67 -4.65
CA LYS A 104 -10.14 13.02 -5.35
C LYS A 104 -11.23 11.97 -5.18
N THR A 105 -10.85 10.69 -5.20
CA THR A 105 -11.81 9.60 -4.97
C THR A 105 -12.34 9.62 -3.54
N LEU A 106 -11.47 9.89 -2.54
CA LEU A 106 -11.88 10.04 -1.15
C LEU A 106 -12.90 11.18 -1.00
N ASP A 107 -12.55 12.39 -1.46
CA ASP A 107 -13.44 13.56 -1.40
C ASP A 107 -14.80 13.28 -2.07
N SER A 108 -14.78 12.57 -3.19
CA SER A 108 -15.98 12.21 -3.94
C SER A 108 -16.87 11.23 -3.18
N ILE A 109 -16.28 10.24 -2.51
CA ILE A 109 -17.01 9.24 -1.72
C ILE A 109 -17.55 9.87 -0.44
N GLU A 110 -16.80 10.74 0.23
CA GLU A 110 -17.27 11.51 1.40
C GLU A 110 -18.49 12.37 1.02
N ALA A 111 -18.42 13.13 -0.07
CA ALA A 111 -19.55 13.93 -0.53
C ALA A 111 -20.77 13.06 -0.93
N GLN A 112 -20.55 11.88 -1.49
CA GLN A 112 -21.63 10.91 -1.77
C GLN A 112 -22.24 10.36 -0.48
N PHE A 113 -21.42 10.06 0.51
CA PHE A 113 -21.85 9.58 1.82
C PHE A 113 -22.74 10.63 2.51
N GLU A 114 -22.30 11.88 2.61
CA GLU A 114 -23.08 12.97 3.25
C GLU A 114 -24.44 13.22 2.57
N ARG A 115 -24.48 13.17 1.23
CA ARG A 115 -25.76 13.25 0.48
C ARG A 115 -26.69 12.07 0.79
N ASN A 116 -26.15 10.88 0.93
CA ASN A 116 -26.96 9.72 1.27
C ASN A 116 -27.39 9.72 2.74
N VAL A 117 -26.58 10.28 3.65
CA VAL A 117 -26.95 10.44 5.06
C VAL A 117 -28.06 11.46 5.23
N SER A 118 -27.96 12.64 4.59
CA SER A 118 -29.01 13.67 4.66
C SER A 118 -30.37 13.19 4.16
N THR A 119 -30.41 12.36 3.11
CA THR A 119 -31.65 11.78 2.56
C THR A 119 -32.18 10.57 3.35
N LEU A 120 -31.48 10.08 4.39
CA LEU A 120 -32.01 9.03 5.27
C LEU A 120 -33.26 9.50 6.01
N LYS A 121 -33.31 10.77 6.42
CA LYS A 121 -34.47 11.37 7.10
C LYS A 121 -35.73 11.32 6.23
N ASP A 122 -35.56 11.35 4.90
CA ASP A 122 -36.63 11.36 3.92
C ASP A 122 -37.03 9.95 3.43
N GLY A 123 -36.38 8.89 3.95
CA GLY A 123 -36.65 7.50 3.56
C GLY A 123 -36.21 7.14 2.13
N ASN A 124 -35.45 8.02 1.46
CA ASN A 124 -35.07 7.89 0.04
C ASN A 124 -33.59 7.46 -0.16
N SER A 125 -32.93 6.99 0.89
CA SER A 125 -31.52 6.58 0.86
C SER A 125 -31.37 5.05 0.76
N GLY A 126 -30.37 4.60 -0.02
CA GLY A 126 -30.00 3.18 -0.14
C GLY A 126 -29.02 2.69 0.93
N LEU A 127 -28.61 3.55 1.86
CA LEU A 127 -27.68 3.18 2.94
C LEU A 127 -28.36 2.27 3.97
N ILE A 128 -27.62 1.26 4.44
CA ILE A 128 -28.04 0.33 5.49
C ILE A 128 -27.02 0.34 6.64
N GLY A 129 -27.49 0.16 7.89
CA GLY A 129 -26.64 0.14 9.09
C GLY A 129 -27.15 1.06 10.20
N GLN A 130 -26.51 1.01 11.37
CA GLN A 130 -26.79 1.93 12.48
C GLN A 130 -25.88 3.15 12.35
N LEU A 131 -26.47 4.34 12.23
CA LEU A 131 -25.77 5.58 12.52
C LEU A 131 -25.64 5.72 14.05
N SER A 132 -24.46 6.14 14.50
CA SER A 132 -24.25 6.52 15.89
C SER A 132 -24.91 7.87 16.15
N ILE A 133 -25.30 8.14 17.40
CA ILE A 133 -25.86 9.46 17.76
C ILE A 133 -24.86 10.60 17.49
N PHE A 134 -23.55 10.30 17.48
CA PHE A 134 -22.50 11.28 17.20
C PHE A 134 -22.43 11.66 15.72
N ASP A 135 -22.99 10.84 14.82
CA ASP A 135 -23.02 11.11 13.38
C ASP A 135 -23.98 12.28 13.06
N PHE A 136 -24.88 12.63 13.97
CA PHE A 136 -25.83 13.73 13.83
C PHE A 136 -25.40 15.04 14.54
N VAL A 137 -24.37 14.99 15.41
CA VAL A 137 -23.99 16.11 16.29
C VAL A 137 -22.95 17.04 15.64
N ASN A 138 -22.20 16.55 14.65
CA ASN A 138 -21.17 17.36 13.98
C ASN A 138 -21.73 18.42 13.01
N ASP A 139 -23.00 18.32 12.62
CA ASP A 139 -23.65 19.31 11.74
C ASP A 139 -24.03 20.61 12.46
N GLU A 140 -24.20 20.61 13.79
CA GLU A 140 -24.67 21.79 14.53
C GLU A 140 -23.56 22.75 15.02
N VAL A 141 -22.28 22.38 14.87
CA VAL A 141 -21.15 23.19 15.38
C VAL A 141 -20.51 24.07 14.30
N SER A 142 -20.94 23.95 13.04
CA SER A 142 -20.39 24.74 11.92
C SER A 142 -21.15 26.04 11.61
N GLU A 143 -22.24 26.35 12.34
CA GLU A 143 -22.94 27.63 12.28
C GLU A 143 -22.71 28.46 13.56
N LYS A 144 -21.49 28.98 13.77
CA LYS A 144 -21.26 30.21 14.57
C LYS A 144 -20.05 31.01 14.08
#